data_AF-A0A396IEJ3-F1
#
_entry.id   AF-A0A396IEJ3-F1
#
_cell.length_a   1.000
_cell.length_b   1.000
_cell.length_c   1.000
_cell.angle_alpha   90.00
_cell.angle_beta   90.00
_cell.angle_gamma   90.00
#
_symmetry.space_group_name_H-M   'P 1'
#
loop_
_entity.id
_entity.type
_entity.pdbx_description
1 polymer ?
#
loop_
_entity_poly.entity_id
_entity_poly.type
_entity_poly.pdbx_seq_one_letter_code
_entity_poly.pdbx_strand_id
1 'polypeptide(L)'
;MEENYGISPTPDHFACMVDLLGRSGQLRDAYELIKSMHIEPNAGAWGALIGACKLQGDTELGEIVANRLFELEPQNAANYVLLSNIYAAAGRWKDVSLVRSKMKERGVCKIPGCSKL
;
A
#
# COMPACT_ATOMS: atom_id res chain seq x y z
N MET A 1 13.06 19.75 3.20
CA MET A 1 13.48 19.35 4.56
C MET A 1 14.98 19.42 4.71
N GLU A 2 15.75 18.92 3.75
CA GLU A 2 17.22 19.05 3.77
C GLU A 2 17.69 20.48 3.40
N GLU A 3 17.14 21.07 2.33
CA GLU A 3 17.57 22.39 1.84
C GLU A 3 17.20 23.59 2.74
N ASN A 4 16.16 23.47 3.58
CA ASN A 4 15.66 24.58 4.39
C ASN A 4 15.94 24.44 5.89
N TYR A 5 16.17 23.22 6.39
CA TYR A 5 16.28 22.94 7.83
C TYR A 5 17.48 22.06 8.19
N GLY A 6 18.28 21.61 7.23
CA GLY A 6 19.46 20.77 7.48
C GLY A 6 19.14 19.37 8.04
N ILE A 7 17.87 18.93 7.95
CA ILE A 7 17.44 17.61 8.41
C ILE A 7 17.32 16.70 7.19
N SER A 8 18.17 15.67 7.14
CA SER A 8 18.07 14.62 6.13
C SER A 8 16.81 13.78 6.41
N PRO A 9 15.84 13.72 5.47
CA PRO A 9 14.61 12.99 5.70
C PRO A 9 14.87 11.48 5.84
N THR A 10 14.42 10.90 6.94
CA THR A 10 14.46 9.45 7.15
C THR A 10 13.24 8.78 6.48
N PRO A 11 13.28 7.45 6.23
CA PRO A 11 12.12 6.71 5.72
C PRO A 11 10.83 6.93 6.53
N ASP A 12 10.95 7.12 7.85
CA ASP A 12 9.80 7.37 8.73
C ASP A 12 9.16 8.75 8.47
N HIS A 13 9.97 9.78 8.20
CA HIS A 13 9.45 11.09 7.83
C HIS A 13 8.65 11.04 6.52
N PHE A 14 9.13 10.27 5.53
CA PHE A 14 8.40 10.05 4.29
C PHE A 14 7.11 9.27 4.52
N ALA A 15 7.12 8.21 5.35
CA ALA A 15 5.92 7.46 5.68
C ALA A 15 4.83 8.37 6.30
N CYS A 16 5.20 9.27 7.21
CA CYS A 16 4.29 10.26 7.78
C CYS A 16 3.72 11.22 6.72
N MET A 17 4.56 11.72 5.80
CA MET A 17 4.09 12.60 4.72
C MET A 17 3.16 11.87 3.74
N VAL A 18 3.46 10.61 3.42
CA VAL A 18 2.63 9.77 2.56
C VAL A 18 1.27 9.50 3.21
N ASP A 19 1.22 9.18 4.51
CA ASP A 19 -0.04 9.01 5.23
C ASP A 19 -0.86 10.32 5.23
N LEU A 20 -0.22 11.47 5.46
CA LEU A 20 -0.88 12.78 5.43
C LEU A 20 -1.50 13.08 4.05
N LEU A 21 -0.70 12.99 2.99
CA LEU A 21 -1.14 13.23 1.60
C LEU A 21 -2.20 12.21 1.16
N GLY A 22 -2.05 10.96 1.56
CA GLY A 22 -3.00 9.91 1.25
C GLY A 22 -4.37 10.16 1.88
N ARG A 23 -4.41 10.57 3.15
CA ARG A 23 -5.64 10.91 3.85
C ARG A 23 -6.32 12.17 3.31
N SER A 24 -5.55 13.14 2.81
CA SER A 24 -6.09 14.34 2.16
C SER A 24 -6.62 14.08 0.74
N GLY A 25 -6.48 12.86 0.21
CA GLY A 25 -6.89 12.51 -1.15
C GLY A 25 -5.86 12.87 -2.22
N GLN A 26 -4.69 13.38 -1.83
CA GLN A 26 -3.60 13.74 -2.72
C GLN A 26 -2.74 12.51 -3.07
N LEU A 27 -3.38 11.48 -3.61
CA LEU A 27 -2.72 10.19 -3.83
C LEU A 27 -1.57 10.27 -4.84
N ARG A 28 -1.71 11.11 -5.88
CA ARG A 28 -0.65 11.33 -6.87
C ARG A 28 0.57 11.98 -6.25
N ASP A 29 0.38 12.99 -5.41
CA ASP A 29 1.48 13.66 -4.71
C ASP A 29 2.16 12.69 -3.74
N ALA A 30 1.38 11.86 -3.04
CA ALA A 30 1.91 10.81 -2.17
C ALA A 30 2.75 9.79 -2.96
N TYR A 31 2.29 9.37 -4.14
CA TYR A 31 3.01 8.43 -5.01
C TYR A 31 4.31 9.02 -5.57
N GLU A 32 4.28 10.27 -6.05
CA GLU A 32 5.49 10.93 -6.54
C GLU A 32 6.48 11.21 -5.41
N LEU A 33 6.01 11.50 -4.20
CA LEU A 33 6.87 11.63 -3.02
C LEU A 33 7.64 10.32 -2.76
N ILE A 34 6.97 9.17 -2.78
CA ILE A 34 7.61 7.86 -2.63
C ILE A 34 8.66 7.64 -3.73
N LYS A 35 8.33 7.96 -4.99
CA LYS A 35 9.25 7.81 -6.12
C LYS A 35 10.45 8.76 -6.08
N SER A 36 10.31 9.92 -5.45
CA SER A 36 11.37 10.92 -5.30
C SER A 36 12.40 10.56 -4.22
N MET A 37 12.14 9.52 -3.43
CA MET A 37 13.06 9.09 -2.38
C MET A 37 14.35 8.53 -3.01
N HIS A 38 15.48 9.14 -2.63
CA HIS A 38 16.82 8.65 -3.01
C HIS A 38 17.23 7.39 -2.25
N ILE A 39 16.47 7.04 -1.21
CA ILE A 39 16.60 5.83 -0.40
C ILE A 39 15.42 4.93 -0.72
N GLU A 40 15.64 3.62 -0.82
CA GLU A 40 14.58 2.66 -1.13
C GLU A 40 13.40 2.82 -0.15
N PRO A 41 12.19 3.14 -0.63
CA PRO A 41 11.05 3.32 0.24
C PRO A 41 10.74 2.00 0.93
N ASN A 42 10.64 2.03 2.26
CA ASN A 42 10.27 0.85 3.03
C ASN A 42 8.82 0.41 2.71
N ALA A 43 8.49 -0.84 3.03
CA ALA A 43 7.13 -1.37 2.85
C ALA A 43 6.06 -0.55 3.60
N GLY A 44 6.45 0.18 4.66
CA GLY A 44 5.57 1.07 5.42
C GLY A 44 4.99 2.22 4.61
N ALA A 45 5.83 2.92 3.82
CA ALA A 45 5.38 4.01 2.96
C ALA A 45 4.39 3.52 1.89
N TRP A 46 4.71 2.41 1.23
CA TRP A 46 3.81 1.76 0.27
C TRP A 46 2.51 1.27 0.93
N GLY A 47 2.61 0.73 2.16
CA GLY A 47 1.48 0.31 2.98
C GLY A 47 0.53 1.45 3.33
N ALA A 48 1.07 2.63 3.70
CA ALA A 48 0.27 3.83 3.93
C ALA A 48 -0.46 4.26 2.65
N LEU A 49 0.23 4.26 1.50
CA LEU A 49 -0.36 4.67 0.23
C LEU A 49 -1.48 3.72 -0.25
N ILE A 50 -1.32 2.39 -0.16
CA ILE A 50 -2.40 1.46 -0.54
C ILE A 50 -3.62 1.59 0.38
N GLY A 51 -3.40 1.88 1.66
CA GLY A 51 -4.47 2.18 2.61
C GLY A 51 -5.26 3.42 2.19
N ALA A 52 -4.56 4.46 1.74
CA ALA A 52 -5.17 5.67 1.21
C ALA A 52 -5.90 5.43 -0.11
N CYS A 53 -5.33 4.65 -1.04
CA CYS A 53 -6.00 4.28 -2.30
C CYS A 53 -7.34 3.57 -2.03
N LYS A 54 -7.35 2.65 -1.06
CA LYS A 54 -8.59 2.00 -0.61
C LYS A 54 -9.60 3.00 -0.06
N LEU A 55 -9.17 3.96 0.76
CA LEU A 55 -10.06 4.95 1.37
C LEU A 55 -10.69 5.88 0.33
N GLN A 56 -9.90 6.31 -0.66
CA GLN A 56 -10.33 7.26 -1.69
C GLN A 56 -10.95 6.57 -2.92
N GLY A 57 -10.92 5.24 -3.01
CA GLY A 57 -11.48 4.47 -4.12
C GLY A 57 -10.65 4.45 -5.39
N ASP A 58 -9.38 4.86 -5.34
CA ASP A 58 -8.48 4.84 -6.49
C ASP A 58 -7.98 3.41 -6.76
N THR A 59 -8.69 2.74 -7.65
CA THR A 59 -8.43 1.33 -7.98
C THR A 59 -7.16 1.17 -8.82
N GLU A 60 -6.88 2.11 -9.72
CA GLU A 60 -5.75 2.03 -10.64
C GLU A 60 -4.43 2.20 -9.89
N LEU A 61 -4.32 3.25 -9.06
CA LEU A 61 -3.14 3.44 -8.25
C LEU A 61 -3.01 2.36 -7.17
N GLY A 62 -4.13 1.91 -6.60
CA GLY A 62 -4.15 0.80 -5.65
C GLY A 62 -3.54 -0.48 -6.22
N GLU A 63 -3.79 -0.79 -7.50
CA GLU A 63 -3.23 -1.94 -8.20
C GLU A 63 -1.71 -1.80 -8.41
N ILE A 64 -1.25 -0.62 -8.82
CA ILE A 64 0.19 -0.32 -8.99
C ILE A 64 0.93 -0.51 -7.66
N VAL A 65 0.41 0.10 -6.59
CA VAL A 65 1.04 0.05 -5.26
C VAL A 65 1.03 -1.37 -4.69
N ALA A 66 -0.07 -2.10 -4.86
CA ALA A 66 -0.17 -3.49 -4.40
C ALA A 66 0.84 -4.40 -5.10
N ASN A 67 1.03 -4.23 -6.43
CA ASN A 67 2.02 -5.02 -7.16
C ASN A 67 3.45 -4.76 -6.64
N ARG A 68 3.78 -3.50 -6.32
CA ARG A 68 5.06 -3.19 -5.68
C ARG A 68 5.20 -3.85 -4.31
N LEU A 69 4.14 -3.84 -3.49
CA LEU A 69 4.12 -4.55 -2.20
C LEU A 69 4.25 -6.08 -2.34
N PHE A 70 3.76 -6.68 -3.44
CA PHE A 70 3.95 -8.11 -3.71
C PHE A 70 5.37 -8.48 -4.12
N GLU A 71 6.14 -7.53 -4.64
CA GLU A 71 7.57 -7.69 -4.92
C GLU A 71 8.38 -7.57 -3.63
N LEU A 72 8.08 -6.56 -2.80
CA LEU A 72 8.79 -6.29 -1.54
C LEU A 72 8.48 -7.32 -0.45
N GLU A 73 7.20 -7.69 -0.30
CA GLU A 73 6.73 -8.57 0.77
C GLU A 73 5.81 -9.67 0.20
N PRO A 74 6.34 -10.58 -0.62
CA PRO A 74 5.54 -11.58 -1.33
C PRO A 74 4.73 -12.50 -0.42
N GLN A 75 5.13 -12.65 0.85
CA GLN A 75 4.47 -13.51 1.84
C GLN A 75 3.55 -12.74 2.80
N ASN A 76 3.42 -11.42 2.66
CA ASN A 76 2.55 -10.63 3.52
C ASN A 76 1.10 -10.68 3.03
N ALA A 77 0.28 -11.50 3.70
CA ALA A 77 -1.14 -11.67 3.37
C ALA A 77 -1.95 -10.37 3.42
N ALA A 78 -1.56 -9.38 4.23
CA ALA A 78 -2.29 -8.12 4.35
C ALA A 78 -2.31 -7.34 3.03
N ASN A 79 -1.20 -7.35 2.29
CA ASN A 79 -1.08 -6.65 1.00
C ASN A 79 -2.07 -7.22 -0.03
N TYR A 80 -2.23 -8.54 -0.07
CA TYR A 80 -3.18 -9.19 -0.98
C TYR A 80 -4.62 -8.89 -0.59
N VAL A 81 -4.91 -8.94 0.71
CA VAL A 81 -6.24 -8.63 1.24
C VAL A 81 -6.63 -7.19 0.93
N LEU A 82 -5.69 -6.24 1.03
CA LEU A 82 -5.95 -4.83 0.70
C LEU A 82 -6.35 -4.65 -0.76
N LEU A 83 -5.58 -5.21 -1.71
CA LEU A 83 -5.93 -5.14 -3.14
C LEU A 83 -7.27 -5.84 -3.43
N SER A 84 -7.49 -7.02 -2.83
CA SER A 84 -8.75 -7.75 -2.95
C SER A 84 -9.95 -6.91 -2.48
N ASN A 85 -9.80 -6.15 -1.40
CA ASN A 85 -10.84 -5.25 -0.90
C ASN A 85 -11.06 -4.04 -1.82
N ILE A 86 -10.00 -3.47 -2.40
CA ILE A 86 -10.11 -2.37 -3.38
C ILE A 86 -10.94 -2.84 -4.58
N TYR A 87 -10.63 -4.02 -5.14
CA TYR A 87 -11.41 -4.60 -6.23
C TYR A 87 -12.85 -4.90 -5.84
N ALA A 88 -13.08 -5.43 -4.63
CA ALA A 88 -14.43 -5.70 -4.15
C ALA A 88 -15.27 -4.42 -4.06
N ALA A 89 -14.69 -3.32 -3.54
CA ALA A 89 -15.36 -2.02 -3.47
C ALA A 89 -15.69 -1.46 -4.87
N ALA A 90 -14.86 -1.73 -5.87
CA ALA A 90 -15.09 -1.37 -7.27
C ALA A 90 -16.00 -2.36 -8.04
N GLY A 91 -16.53 -3.40 -7.40
CA GLY A 91 -17.35 -4.43 -8.07
C GLY A 91 -16.57 -5.38 -9.00
N ARG A 92 -15.24 -5.34 -8.97
CA ARG A 92 -14.33 -6.14 -9.80
C ARG A 92 -14.14 -7.56 -9.24
N TRP A 93 -15.22 -8.33 -9.16
CA TRP A 93 -15.22 -9.67 -8.52
C TRP A 93 -14.32 -10.72 -9.20
N LYS A 94 -14.08 -10.57 -10.52
CA LYS A 94 -13.12 -11.40 -11.23
C LYS A 94 -11.71 -11.19 -10.69
N ASP A 95 -11.32 -9.94 -10.47
CA ASP A 95 -10.00 -9.59 -9.95
C ASP A 95 -9.85 -9.97 -8.47
N VAL A 96 -10.92 -9.88 -7.67
CA VAL A 96 -10.97 -10.45 -6.31
C VAL A 96 -10.59 -11.93 -6.33
N SER A 97 -11.15 -12.68 -7.29
CA SER A 97 -10.87 -14.12 -7.44
C SER A 97 -9.44 -14.38 -7.88
N LEU A 98 -8.90 -13.57 -8.82
CA LEU A 98 -7.51 -13.68 -9.26
C LEU A 98 -6.51 -13.43 -8.12
N VAL A 99 -6.75 -12.41 -7.28
CA VAL A 99 -5.90 -12.15 -6.11
C VAL A 99 -5.91 -13.35 -5.15
N ARG A 100 -7.08 -13.96 -4.91
CA ARG A 100 -7.19 -15.16 -4.05
C ARG A 100 -6.48 -16.38 -4.64
N SER A 101 -6.56 -16.59 -5.95
CA SER A 101 -5.82 -17.65 -6.63
C SER A 101 -4.31 -17.43 -6.50
N LYS A 102 -3.83 -16.19 -6.71
CA LYS A 102 -2.42 -15.82 -6.53
C LYS A 102 -1.93 -16.06 -5.10
N MET A 103 -2.76 -15.77 -4.09
CA MET A 103 -2.44 -16.09 -2.69
C MET A 103 -2.27 -17.60 -2.50
N LYS A 104 -3.19 -18.42 -3.02
CA LYS A 104 -3.14 -19.89 -2.92
C LYS A 104 -1.91 -20.47 -3.61
N GLU A 105 -1.60 -20.01 -4.82
CA GLU A 105 -0.42 -20.43 -5.57
C GLU A 105 0.89 -20.12 -4.84
N ARG A 106 0.94 -19.00 -4.12
CA ARG A 106 2.11 -18.58 -3.33
C ARG A 106 2.14 -19.15 -1.90
N GLY A 107 1.13 -19.94 -1.51
CA GLY A 107 1.02 -20.48 -0.15
C GLY A 107 0.71 -19.41 0.92
N VAL A 108 0.20 -18.24 0.51
CA VAL A 108 -0.10 -17.12 1.41
C VAL A 108 -1.48 -17.30 2.01
N CYS A 109 -1.54 -17.48 3.33
CA CYS A 109 -2.79 -17.59 4.08
C CYS A 109 -2.98 -16.37 4.98
N LYS A 110 -4.18 -15.78 4.96
CA LYS A 110 -4.55 -14.78 5.98
C LYS A 110 -4.74 -15.50 7.31
N ILE A 111 -4.01 -15.08 8.34
CA ILE A 111 -4.28 -15.53 9.72
C ILE A 111 -5.61 -14.89 10.16
N PRO A 112 -6.62 -15.68 10.54
CA PRO A 112 -7.85 -15.14 11.12
C PRO A 112 -7.52 -14.32 12.37
N GLY A 113 -8.13 -13.15 12.53
CA GLY A 113 -7.99 -12.38 13.76
C GLY A 113 -8.62 -13.15 14.91
N CYS A 114 -7.88 -13.36 16.00
CA CYS A 114 -8.41 -13.93 17.23
C CYS A 114 -8.54 -12.82 18.27
N SER A 115 -9.76 -12.50 18.67
CA SER A 115 -10.00 -11.76 19.91
C SER A 115 -10.03 -12.78 21.05
N LYS A 116 -9.12 -12.69 22.02
CA LYS A 116 -9.29 -13.41 23.28
C LYS A 116 -10.37 -12.67 24.06
N LEU A 117 -11.50 -13.34 24.31
CA LEU A 117 -12.50 -12.92 25.28
C LEU A 117 -11.91 -13.01 26.69
#